data_AF-X1ALM5-F1
#
_entry.id   AF-X1ALM5-F1
#
_cell.length_a   1.000
_cell.length_b   1.000
_cell.length_c   1.000
_cell.angle_alpha   90.00
_cell.angle_beta   90.00
_cell.angle_gamma   90.00
#
_symmetry.space_group_name_H-M   'P 1'
#
loop_
_entity.id
_entity.type
_entity.pdbx_description
1 polymer ?
#
loop_
_entity_poly.entity_id
_entity_poly.type
_entity_poly.pdbx_seq_one_letter_code
_entity_poly.pdbx_strand_id
1 'polypeptide(L)'
;MKIKADVVTNLKTKEVQDKVNKATEKAIKNTVVDIANDAIKGSPVLTGNNRRSIVFEAKGLEGAVYSTSGYGGFLETGTVKMAAQPYFKPALDKNIHKLPQGIKAELR
;
A
#
# COMPACT_ATOMS: atom_id res chain seq x y z
N MET A 1 4.39 -6.07 -2.45
CA MET A 1 3.74 -6.04 -1.11
C MET A 1 2.21 -6.06 -1.29
N LYS A 2 1.46 -6.73 -0.42
CA LYS A 2 -0.02 -6.73 -0.40
C LYS A 2 -0.54 -6.33 0.97
N ILE A 3 -1.62 -5.57 1.00
CA ILE A 3 -2.39 -5.13 2.17
C ILE A 3 -3.81 -5.67 1.97
N LYS A 4 -4.34 -6.34 2.99
CA LYS A 4 -5.73 -6.78 3.04
C LYS A 4 -6.40 -6.17 4.26
N ALA A 5 -7.62 -5.67 4.09
CA ALA A 5 -8.46 -5.28 5.22
C ALA A 5 -9.55 -6.34 5.42
N ASP A 6 -9.62 -6.90 6.62
CA ASP A 6 -10.71 -7.79 7.03
C ASP A 6 -11.70 -6.98 7.86
N VAL A 7 -12.95 -6.90 7.40
CA VAL A 7 -14.00 -6.09 8.04
C VAL A 7 -15.01 -7.02 8.69
N VAL A 8 -14.91 -7.19 10.00
CA VAL A 8 -15.89 -7.93 10.79
C VAL A 8 -17.01 -6.98 11.21
N THR A 9 -18.21 -7.18 10.69
CA THR A 9 -19.40 -6.41 11.09
C THR A 9 -20.46 -7.31 11.72
N ASN A 10 -20.98 -6.92 12.90
CA ASN A 10 -22.15 -7.56 13.51
C ASN A 10 -23.46 -6.86 13.10
N LEU A 11 -23.52 -6.37 11.86
CA LEU A 11 -24.59 -5.54 11.34
C LEU A 11 -25.50 -6.39 10.45
N LYS A 12 -26.81 -6.42 10.77
CA LYS A 12 -27.81 -7.24 10.04
C LYS A 12 -28.28 -6.64 8.71
N THR A 13 -27.93 -5.38 8.42
CA THR A 13 -28.43 -4.64 7.26
C THR A 13 -27.38 -4.55 6.16
N LYS A 14 -27.68 -5.12 4.98
CA LYS A 14 -26.80 -5.12 3.80
C LYS A 14 -26.36 -3.70 3.38
N GLU A 15 -27.24 -2.72 3.46
CA GLU A 15 -26.92 -1.33 3.09
C GLU A 15 -25.80 -0.71 3.94
N VAL A 16 -25.74 -1.05 5.22
CA VAL A 16 -24.66 -0.56 6.10
C VAL A 16 -23.36 -1.27 5.80
N GLN A 17 -23.40 -2.58 5.50
CA GLN A 17 -22.23 -3.34 5.07
C GLN A 17 -21.66 -2.79 3.75
N ASP A 18 -22.50 -2.47 2.77
CA ASP A 18 -22.11 -1.87 1.50
C ASP A 18 -21.46 -0.50 1.69
N LYS A 19 -22.01 0.33 2.58
CA LYS A 19 -21.45 1.64 2.91
C LYS A 19 -20.08 1.51 3.57
N VAL A 20 -19.92 0.56 4.49
CA VAL A 20 -18.63 0.26 5.14
C VAL A 20 -17.62 -0.25 4.13
N ASN A 21 -18.01 -1.14 3.21
CA ASN A 21 -17.13 -1.68 2.18
C ASN A 21 -16.65 -0.58 1.22
N LYS A 22 -17.53 0.33 0.77
CA LYS A 22 -17.17 1.47 -0.08
C LYS A 22 -16.23 2.44 0.63
N ALA A 23 -16.51 2.77 1.89
CA ALA A 23 -15.63 3.61 2.71
C ALA A 23 -14.25 2.95 2.88
N THR A 24 -14.23 1.63 3.08
CA THR A 24 -13.00 0.86 3.23
C THR A 24 -12.19 0.80 1.94
N GLU A 25 -12.83 0.57 0.80
CA GLU A 25 -12.18 0.58 -0.52
C GLU A 25 -11.50 1.92 -0.79
N LYS A 26 -12.19 3.04 -0.52
CA LYS A 26 -11.64 4.37 -0.73
C LYS A 26 -10.51 4.69 0.25
N ALA A 27 -10.62 4.27 1.52
CA ALA A 27 -9.54 4.39 2.49
C ALA A 27 -8.29 3.57 2.09
N ILE A 28 -8.48 2.35 1.58
CA ILE A 28 -7.40 1.50 1.06
C ILE A 28 -6.75 2.17 -0.14
N LYS A 29 -7.53 2.65 -1.10
CA LYS A 29 -7.00 3.33 -2.29
C LYS A 29 -6.12 4.52 -1.91
N ASN A 30 -6.58 5.38 -1.01
CA ASN A 30 -5.79 6.53 -0.55
C ASN A 30 -4.50 6.08 0.16
N THR A 31 -4.60 5.11 1.07
CA THR A 31 -3.44 4.59 1.80
C THR A 31 -2.41 3.95 0.87
N VAL A 32 -2.87 3.18 -0.13
CA VAL A 32 -2.02 2.54 -1.13
C VAL A 32 -1.30 3.58 -2.00
N VAL A 33 -1.98 4.65 -2.38
CA VAL A 33 -1.36 5.78 -3.11
C VAL A 33 -0.28 6.46 -2.27
N ASP A 34 -0.55 6.71 -0.98
CA ASP A 34 0.45 7.28 -0.06
C ASP A 34 1.68 6.37 0.10
N ILE A 35 1.46 5.06 0.27
CA ILE A 35 2.54 4.07 0.35
C ILE A 35 3.35 4.05 -0.94
N ALA A 36 2.69 4.06 -2.10
CA ALA A 36 3.37 4.10 -3.38
C ALA A 36 4.21 5.37 -3.53
N ASN A 37 3.69 6.54 -3.15
CA ASN A 37 4.42 7.81 -3.20
C ASN A 37 5.63 7.82 -2.27
N ASP A 38 5.52 7.32 -1.05
CA ASP A 38 6.66 7.19 -0.12
C ASP A 38 7.67 6.16 -0.64
N ALA A 39 7.23 5.04 -1.21
CA ALA A 39 8.11 4.04 -1.82
C ALA A 39 8.86 4.60 -3.03
N ILE A 40 8.20 5.41 -3.88
CA ILE A 40 8.82 6.12 -5.01
C ILE A 40 9.90 7.08 -4.50
N LYS A 41 9.59 7.87 -3.45
CA LYS A 41 10.55 8.82 -2.86
C LYS A 41 11.75 8.11 -2.22
N GLY A 42 11.50 7.04 -1.47
CA GLY A 42 12.52 6.24 -0.80
C GLY A 42 13.31 5.32 -1.74
N SER A 43 12.83 5.10 -2.97
CA SER A 43 13.48 4.23 -3.95
C SER A 43 14.90 4.72 -4.27
N PRO A 44 15.92 3.83 -4.21
CA PRO A 44 17.28 4.17 -4.57
C PRO A 44 17.40 4.69 -6.00
N VAL A 45 18.18 5.76 -6.17
CA VAL A 45 18.34 6.42 -7.48
C VAL A 45 19.76 6.24 -7.97
N LEU A 46 19.91 5.36 -8.95
CA LEU A 46 21.08 5.35 -9.83
C LEU A 46 20.72 6.00 -11.18
N THR A 47 19.76 5.40 -11.89
CA THR A 47 19.19 5.91 -13.16
C THR A 47 17.74 6.35 -13.03
N GLY A 48 17.11 6.05 -11.89
CA GLY A 48 15.69 6.30 -11.64
C GLY A 48 14.72 5.30 -12.30
N ASN A 49 15.21 4.25 -12.96
CA ASN A 49 14.37 3.23 -13.59
C ASN A 49 13.45 2.54 -12.55
N ASN A 50 14.01 2.03 -11.45
CA ASN A 50 13.21 1.38 -10.40
C ASN A 50 12.11 2.29 -9.84
N ARG A 51 12.41 3.58 -9.65
CA ARG A 51 11.44 4.56 -9.16
C ARG A 51 10.23 4.70 -10.10
N ARG A 52 10.47 4.71 -11.41
CA ARG A 52 9.41 4.81 -12.43
C ARG A 52 8.62 3.50 -12.60
N SER A 53 9.22 2.38 -12.20
CA SER A 53 8.61 1.04 -12.27
C SER A 53 7.75 0.68 -11.05
N ILE A 54 7.63 1.55 -10.05
CA ILE A 54 6.76 1.28 -8.90
C ILE A 54 5.32 1.57 -9.31
N VAL A 55 4.49 0.53 -9.22
CA VAL A 55 3.07 0.56 -9.57
C VAL A 55 2.26 0.13 -8.35
N PHE A 56 1.03 0.62 -8.29
CA PHE A 56 0.07 0.24 -7.27
C PHE A 56 -1.26 -0.18 -7.89
N GLU A 57 -1.94 -1.09 -7.22
CA GLU A 57 -3.27 -1.57 -7.59
C GLU A 57 -4.13 -1.62 -6.32
N ALA A 58 -5.37 -1.15 -6.40
CA ALA A 58 -6.34 -1.29 -5.31
C ALA A 58 -7.61 -1.91 -5.90
N LYS A 59 -8.04 -3.04 -5.33
CA LYS A 59 -9.21 -3.80 -5.77
C LYS A 59 -10.02 -4.21 -4.56
N GLY A 60 -11.19 -3.58 -4.37
CA GLY A 60 -12.06 -3.83 -3.22
C GLY A 60 -11.34 -3.59 -1.89
N LEU A 61 -11.24 -4.64 -1.08
CA LEU A 61 -10.61 -4.62 0.25
C LEU A 61 -9.11 -4.95 0.23
N GLU A 62 -8.50 -4.98 -0.96
CA GLU A 62 -7.11 -5.34 -1.14
C GLU A 62 -6.34 -4.22 -1.87
N GLY A 63 -5.13 -3.96 -1.39
CA GLY A 63 -4.19 -3.01 -1.98
C GLY A 63 -2.83 -3.66 -2.21
N ALA A 64 -2.23 -3.44 -3.37
CA ALA A 64 -0.92 -3.97 -3.71
C ALA A 64 -0.02 -2.84 -4.22
N VAL A 65 1.24 -2.86 -3.78
CA VAL A 65 2.30 -2.01 -4.32
C VAL A 65 3.47 -2.92 -4.70
N TYR A 66 3.96 -2.79 -5.93
CA TYR A 66 5.01 -3.64 -6.47
C TYR A 66 5.89 -2.87 -7.45
N SER A 67 7.08 -3.41 -7.72
CA SER A 67 7.99 -2.86 -8.74
C SER A 67 8.01 -3.78 -9.96
N THR A 68 7.89 -3.20 -11.16
CA THR A 68 7.99 -3.91 -12.44
C THR A 68 9.42 -3.93 -13.00
N SER A 69 10.39 -3.39 -12.26
CA SER A 69 11.79 -3.29 -12.72
C SER A 69 12.52 -4.64 -12.77
N GLY A 70 11.95 -5.69 -12.16
CA GLY A 70 12.55 -7.02 -12.05
C GLY A 70 13.61 -7.15 -10.96
N TYR A 71 14.26 -6.05 -10.54
CA TYR A 71 15.29 -6.05 -9.50
C TYR A 71 14.90 -5.30 -8.21
N GLY A 72 13.71 -4.70 -8.16
CA GLY A 72 13.23 -4.00 -6.95
C GLY A 72 13.20 -4.87 -5.69
N GLY A 73 12.97 -6.18 -5.83
CA GLY A 73 13.05 -7.13 -4.71
C GLY A 73 14.47 -7.26 -4.14
N PHE A 74 15.49 -7.28 -5.00
CA PHE A 74 16.89 -7.33 -4.55
C PHE A 74 17.32 -6.05 -3.83
N LEU A 75 16.71 -4.91 -4.18
CA LEU A 75 16.93 -3.66 -3.46
C LEU A 75 16.33 -3.71 -2.04
N GLU A 76 15.18 -4.37 -1.85
CA GLU A 76 14.58 -4.54 -0.53
C GLU A 76 15.39 -5.45 0.39
N THR A 77 15.89 -6.59 -0.11
CA THR A 77 16.52 -7.62 0.72
C THR A 77 18.04 -7.58 0.70
N GLY A 78 18.63 -6.86 -0.26
CA GLY A 78 20.05 -6.96 -0.57
C GLY A 78 20.39 -8.27 -1.31
N THR A 79 21.66 -8.35 -1.72
CA THR A 79 22.27 -9.52 -2.35
C THR A 79 23.63 -9.78 -1.72
N VAL A 80 24.29 -10.89 -2.07
CA VAL A 80 25.65 -11.20 -1.61
C VAL A 80 26.65 -10.06 -1.90
N LYS A 81 26.44 -9.29 -2.97
CA LYS A 81 27.36 -8.22 -3.41
C LYS A 81 26.89 -6.81 -3.06
N MET A 82 25.70 -6.64 -2.47
CA MET A 82 25.10 -5.33 -2.22
C MET A 82 24.20 -5.37 -0.98
N ALA A 83 24.41 -4.43 -0.05
CA ALA A 83 23.54 -4.28 1.11
C ALA A 83 22.10 -3.92 0.75
N ALA A 84 21.15 -4.30 1.60
CA ALA A 84 19.74 -3.95 1.44
C ALA A 84 19.53 -2.43 1.50
N GLN A 85 18.72 -1.91 0.59
CA GLN A 85 18.27 -0.52 0.56
C GLN A 85 16.73 -0.50 0.57
N PRO A 86 16.11 -0.84 1.72
CA PRO A 86 14.67 -1.02 1.82
C PRO A 86 13.94 0.33 1.63
N TYR A 87 12.95 0.33 0.77
CA TYR A 87 12.07 1.46 0.45
C TYR A 87 10.58 1.09 0.54
N PHE A 88 10.18 -0.17 0.33
CA PHE A 88 8.79 -0.58 0.54
C PHE A 88 8.46 -0.76 2.02
N LYS A 89 9.29 -1.47 2.78
CA LYS A 89 9.05 -1.68 4.22
C LYS A 89 8.90 -0.36 5.02
N PRO A 90 9.77 0.65 4.88
CA PRO A 90 9.58 1.92 5.58
C PRO A 90 8.37 2.71 5.08
N ALA A 91 8.07 2.66 3.78
CA ALA A 91 6.88 3.33 3.23
C ALA A 91 5.57 2.73 3.76
N LEU A 92 5.56 1.41 3.97
CA LEU A 92 4.46 0.72 4.63
C LEU A 92 4.29 1.19 6.08
N ASP A 93 5.35 1.08 6.87
CA ASP A 93 5.31 1.32 8.31
C ASP A 93 4.80 2.73 8.62
N LYS A 94 5.25 3.70 7.82
CA LYS A 94 4.82 5.11 7.92
C LYS A 94 3.32 5.34 7.66
N ASN A 95 2.71 4.54 6.78
CA ASN A 95 1.37 4.83 6.26
C ASN A 95 0.30 3.84 6.74
N ILE A 96 0.67 2.65 7.23
CA ILE A 96 -0.29 1.61 7.65
C ILE A 96 -1.22 2.10 8.76
N HIS A 97 -0.74 2.96 9.65
CA HIS A 97 -1.51 3.53 10.76
C HIS A 97 -2.63 4.49 10.30
N LYS A 98 -2.55 5.01 9.08
CA LYS A 98 -3.57 5.92 8.51
C LYS A 98 -4.81 5.19 8.04
N LEU A 99 -4.69 3.90 7.71
CA LEU A 99 -5.79 3.08 7.20
C LEU A 99 -7.03 3.09 8.11
N PRO A 100 -6.94 2.77 9.42
CA PRO A 100 -8.11 2.81 10.31
C PRO A 100 -8.69 4.23 10.48
N GLN A 101 -7.83 5.26 10.44
CA GLN A 101 -8.28 6.65 10.51
C GLN A 101 -9.04 7.07 9.23
N GLY A 102 -8.56 6.62 8.07
CA GLY A 102 -9.21 6.86 6.78
C GLY A 102 -10.58 6.21 6.68
N ILE A 103 -10.73 4.97 7.17
CA ILE A 103 -12.03 4.28 7.23
C ILE A 103 -13.00 5.08 8.10
N LYS A 104 -12.56 5.52 9.29
CA LYS A 104 -13.39 6.32 10.20
C LYS A 104 -13.80 7.67 9.58
N ALA A 105 -12.91 8.30 8.81
CA ALA A 105 -13.20 9.57 8.14
C ALA A 105 -14.23 9.40 7.00
N GLU A 106 -14.13 8.32 6.23
CA GLU A 106 -15.06 8.02 5.12
C GLU A 106 -16.45 7.56 5.57
N LEU A 107 -16.57 7.09 6.81
CA LEU A 107 -17.85 6.67 7.41
C LEU A 107 -18.65 7.82 8.04
N ARG A 108 -18.01 8.98 8.24
CA ARG A 108 -18.61 10.16 8.88
C ARG A 108 -19.43 10.97 7.89
#